data_AF-Q95II6-F1
#
_entry.id   AF-Q95II6-F1
#
_cell.length_a   1.000
_cell.length_b   1.000
_cell.length_c   1.000
_cell.angle_alpha   90.00
_cell.angle_beta   90.00
_cell.angle_gamma   90.00
#
_symmetry.space_group_name_H-M   'P 1'
#
loop_
_entity.id
_entity.type
_entity.pdbx_description
1 polymer ?
#
loop_
_entity_poly.entity_id
_entity_poly.type
_entity_poly.pdbx_seq_one_letter_code
_entity_poly.pdbx_strand_id
1 'polypeptide(L)' 'GIEYIDSYVFNKVEHVRFNSTVGRYVGYTEHGVKNANAWNSDAGLLGQEQAELERVCKTGAAIDYSNILDKT' A
#
# COMPACT_ATOMS: atom_id res chain seq x y z
N GLY A 1 -11.51 6.23 -8.06
CA GLY A 1 -10.88 4.93 -7.77
C GLY A 1 -10.39 4.95 -6.34
N ILE A 2 -10.26 3.78 -5.70
CA ILE A 2 -9.64 3.64 -4.37
C ILE A 2 -8.24 3.09 -4.60
N GLU A 3 -7.25 3.62 -3.88
CA GLU A 3 -5.87 3.15 -3.92
C GLU A 3 -5.39 2.86 -2.49
N TYR A 4 -4.63 1.78 -2.35
CA TYR A 4 -3.83 1.49 -1.17
C TYR A 4 -2.37 1.90 -1.43
N ILE A 5 -1.81 2.66 -0.50
CA ILE A 5 -0.43 3.15 -0.51
C ILE A 5 0.19 2.89 0.85
N ASP A 6 1.31 2.16 0.87
CA ASP A 6 2.16 1.98 2.04
C ASP A 6 3.54 2.60 1.77
N SER A 7 3.98 3.53 2.62
CA SER A 7 5.16 4.37 2.39
C SER A 7 6.14 4.30 3.55
N TYR A 8 7.37 3.88 3.26
CA TYR A 8 8.46 3.77 4.22
C TYR A 8 9.33 5.02 4.14
N VAL A 9 9.31 5.82 5.20
CA VAL A 9 9.95 7.15 5.26
C VAL A 9 10.94 7.19 6.41
N PHE A 10 12.18 7.58 6.13
CA PHE A 10 13.22 7.80 7.14
C PHE A 10 13.81 9.21 6.98
N ASN A 11 13.90 9.98 8.06
CA ASN A 11 14.39 11.36 8.03
C ASN A 11 13.73 12.23 6.94
N LYS A 12 12.40 12.14 6.80
CA LYS A 12 11.60 12.84 5.78
C LYS A 12 11.92 12.45 4.32
N VAL A 13 12.72 11.40 4.11
CA VAL A 13 13.01 10.83 2.79
C VAL A 13 12.25 9.52 2.67
N GLU A 14 11.33 9.47 1.72
CA GLU A 14 10.72 8.22 1.31
C GLU A 14 11.75 7.36 0.60
N HIS A 15 11.94 6.13 1.08
CA HIS A 15 12.91 5.21 0.50
C HIS A 15 12.24 4.01 -0.17
N VAL A 16 11.05 3.57 0.27
CA VAL A 16 10.26 2.51 -0.39
C VAL A 16 8.78 2.87 -0.35
N ARG A 17 8.03 2.53 -1.40
CA ARG A 17 6.57 2.58 -1.42
C ARG A 17 5.97 1.35 -2.09
N PHE A 18 4.90 0.80 -1.52
CA PHE A 18 3.93 0.02 -2.27
C PHE A 18 2.78 0.92 -2.73
N ASN A 19 2.37 0.81 -3.99
CA ASN A 19 1.11 1.38 -4.48
C ASN A 19 0.33 0.27 -5.19
N SER A 20 -0.91 0.04 -4.78
CA SER A 20 -1.82 -0.96 -5.38
C SER A 20 -2.03 -0.81 -6.89
N THR A 21 -1.90 0.39 -7.46
CA THR A 21 -1.96 0.59 -8.92
C THR A 21 -0.75 0.05 -9.66
N VAL A 22 0.40 0.01 -8.97
CA VAL A 22 1.66 -0.58 -9.48
C VAL A 22 1.76 -2.06 -9.11
N GLY A 23 1.19 -2.44 -7.96
CA GLY A 23 1.10 -3.81 -7.47
C GLY A 23 2.42 -4.38 -6.91
N ARG A 24 3.41 -3.53 -6.61
CA ARG A 24 4.71 -3.94 -6.06
C ARG A 24 5.41 -2.80 -5.35
N TYR A 25 6.42 -3.13 -4.54
CA TYR A 25 7.28 -2.14 -3.90
C TYR A 25 8.20 -1.47 -4.93
N VAL A 26 8.38 -0.16 -4.79
CA VAL A 26 9.29 0.68 -5.57
C VAL A 26 10.23 1.40 -4.60
N GLY A 27 11.54 1.26 -4.84
CA GLY A 27 12.57 1.95 -4.08
C GLY A 27 12.95 3.30 -4.71
N TYR A 28 13.12 4.33 -3.88
CA TYR A 28 13.49 5.70 -4.32
C TYR A 28 14.91 6.11 -3.92
N THR A 29 15.59 5.29 -3.13
CA THR A 29 17.01 5.44 -2.80
C THR A 29 17.72 4.13 -3.11
N GLU A 30 19.06 4.12 -3.16
CA GLU A 30 19.81 2.88 -3.40
C GLU A 30 19.49 1.79 -2.36
N HIS A 31 19.37 2.19 -1.09
CA HIS A 31 18.94 1.30 -0.02
C HIS A 31 17.50 0.81 -0.24
N GLY A 32 16.59 1.72 -0.61
CA GLY A 32 15.21 1.40 -0.92
C GLY A 32 15.05 0.43 -2.08
N VAL A 33 15.87 0.53 -3.13
CA VAL A 33 15.84 -0.40 -4.27
C VAL A 33 16.22 -1.82 -3.83
N LYS A 34 17.23 -1.96 -2.97
CA LYS A 34 17.62 -3.28 -2.41
C LYS A 34 16.50 -3.89 -1.59
N ASN A 35 15.84 -3.10 -0.73
CA ASN A 35 14.70 -3.56 0.05
C ASN A 35 13.50 -3.93 -0.82
N ALA A 36 13.14 -3.07 -1.78
CA ALA A 36 12.04 -3.34 -2.69
C ALA A 36 12.26 -4.62 -3.51
N ASN A 37 13.49 -4.87 -3.99
CA ASN A 37 13.81 -6.11 -4.68
C ASN A 37 13.66 -7.34 -3.77
N ALA A 38 14.12 -7.26 -2.52
CA ALA A 38 13.96 -8.34 -1.55
C ALA A 38 12.47 -8.62 -1.26
N TRP A 39 11.69 -7.59 -0.95
CA TRP A 39 10.26 -7.72 -0.64
C TRP A 39 9.44 -8.19 -1.83
N ASN A 40 9.74 -7.71 -3.03
CA ASN A 40 9.06 -8.18 -4.25
C ASN A 40 9.40 -9.64 -4.60
N SER A 41 10.51 -10.18 -4.11
CA SER A 41 10.90 -11.58 -4.34
C SER A 41 10.21 -12.56 -3.38
N ASP A 42 9.68 -12.06 -2.26
CA ASP A 42 8.87 -12.85 -1.33
C ASP A 42 7.39 -12.77 -1.74
N ALA A 43 6.90 -13.84 -2.37
CA ALA A 43 5.52 -13.91 -2.85
C ALA A 43 4.48 -13.86 -1.72
N GLY A 44 4.84 -14.30 -0.50
CA GLY A 44 3.94 -14.24 0.65
C GLY A 44 3.75 -12.80 1.12
N LEU A 45 4.87 -12.08 1.29
CA LEU A 45 4.85 -10.68 1.69
C LEU A 45 4.19 -9.80 0.62
N LEU A 46 4.60 -9.93 -0.65
CA LEU A 46 4.02 -9.15 -1.74
C LEU A 46 2.51 -9.45 -1.93
N GLY A 47 2.12 -10.73 -1.82
CA GLY A 47 0.72 -11.13 -1.95
C GLY A 47 -0.16 -10.59 -0.83
N GLN A 48 0.34 -10.56 0.41
CA GLN A 48 -0.35 -9.91 1.52
C GLN A 48 -0.56 -8.41 1.24
N GLU A 49 0.50 -7.71 0.85
CA GLU A 49 0.45 -6.27 0.57
C GLU A 49 -0.53 -5.93 -0.58
N GLN A 50 -0.55 -6.75 -1.63
CA GLN A 50 -1.50 -6.60 -2.74
C GLN A 50 -2.97 -6.76 -2.30
N ALA A 51 -3.23 -7.59 -1.28
CA ALA A 51 -4.58 -7.85 -0.79
C ALA A 51 -5.13 -6.72 0.10
N GLU A 52 -4.28 -5.83 0.61
CA GLU A 52 -4.67 -4.75 1.53
C GLU A 52 -5.64 -3.74 0.91
N LEU A 53 -5.64 -3.57 -0.41
CA LEU A 53 -6.64 -2.75 -1.12
C LEU A 53 -8.07 -3.24 -0.84
N GLU A 54 -8.31 -4.55 -0.91
CA GLU A 54 -9.61 -5.15 -0.64
C GLU A 54 -9.88 -5.17 0.87
N ARG A 55 -8.89 -5.64 1.64
CA ARG A 55 -9.04 -5.92 3.07
C ARG A 55 -9.27 -4.66 3.90
N VAL A 56 -8.52 -3.60 3.62
CA VAL A 56 -8.53 -2.36 4.42
C VAL A 56 -9.25 -1.24 3.71
N CYS A 57 -8.79 -0.85 2.51
CA CYS A 57 -9.28 0.37 1.88
C CYS A 57 -10.73 0.26 1.42
N LYS A 58 -11.08 -0.79 0.65
CA LYS A 58 -12.45 -0.95 0.15
C LYS A 58 -13.45 -1.25 1.25
N THR A 59 -13.08 -2.15 2.17
CA THR A 59 -13.92 -2.49 3.32
C THR A 59 -14.15 -1.26 4.22
N GLY A 60 -13.09 -0.51 4.55
CA GLY A 60 -13.20 0.71 5.34
C GLY A 60 -14.02 1.79 4.64
N ALA A 61 -13.75 2.05 3.36
CA ALA A 61 -14.51 3.03 2.59
C ALA A 61 -16.01 2.69 2.55
N ALA A 62 -16.39 1.43 2.37
CA ALA A 62 -17.80 1.02 2.37
C ALA A 62 -18.49 1.32 3.71
N ILE A 63 -17.80 1.05 4.84
CA ILE A 63 -18.29 1.36 6.18
C ILE A 63 -18.44 2.87 6.36
N ASP A 64 -17.43 3.65 5.97
CA ASP A 64 -17.46 5.11 6.11
C ASP A 64 -18.57 5.73 5.26
N TYR A 65 -18.72 5.30 4.00
CA TYR A 65 -19.79 5.81 3.13
C TYR A 65 -21.17 5.52 3.69
N SER A 66 -21.44 4.30 4.18
CA SER A 66 -22.73 4.00 4.83
C SER A 66 -22.96 4.90 6.04
N ASN A 67 -21.97 5.03 6.93
CA ASN A 67 -22.11 5.85 8.14
C ASN A 67 -22.22 7.36 7.91
N ILE A 68 -21.63 7.86 6.82
CA ILE A 68 -21.65 9.29 6.45
C ILE A 68 -22.91 9.64 5.66
N LEU A 69 -23.28 8.80 4.68
CA LEU A 69 -24.36 9.11 3.74
C LEU A 69 -25.74 8.68 4.26
N ASP A 70 -25.84 7.58 5.01
CA ASP A 70 -27.11 7.07 5.56
C ASP A 70 -27.65 7.88 6.76
N LYS A 71 -26.96 8.98 7.12
CA LYS A 71 -27.41 9.95 8.14
C LYS A 71 -28.23 11.11 7.56
N THR A 72 -28.72 10.97 6.33
CA THR A 72 -29.67 11.91 5.70
C THR A 72 -31.08 11.34 5.76
#